data_AF-A0A6C0ESG8-F1
#
_entry.id   AF-A0A6C0ESG8-F1
#
_cell.length_a   1.000
_cell.length_b   1.000
_cell.length_c   1.000
_cell.angle_alpha   90.00
_cell.angle_beta   90.00
_cell.angle_gamma   90.00
#
_symmetry.space_group_name_H-M   'P 1'
#
loop_
_entity.id
_entity.type
_entity.pdbx_description
1 polymer ?
#
loop_
_entity_poly.entity_id
_entity_poly.type
_entity_poly.pdbx_seq_one_letter_code
_entity_poly.pdbx_strand_id
1 'polypeptide(L)'
;KVKGKLFVLDNGQIHKKESTKQIIKESGNYLVYTCPYHPRLNSIEQFFNQMKHYIKLDKPTTFTALDGSVKSSIDKIKPTNYENYFIYAYNKDYYKNKLNNKKYTKRRTLKIYKN
;
A
#
# COMPACT_ATOMS: atom_id res chain seq x y z
N LYS A 1 -20.20 14.64 -2.64
CA LYS A 1 -18.99 15.06 -3.42
C LYS A 1 -17.80 15.07 -2.47
N VAL A 2 -16.69 14.43 -2.86
CA VAL A 2 -15.43 14.43 -2.09
C VAL A 2 -14.77 15.80 -2.25
N LYS A 3 -14.49 16.50 -1.16
CA LYS A 3 -13.82 17.82 -1.15
C LYS A 3 -12.70 17.86 -0.11
N GLY A 4 -11.68 18.69 -0.33
CA GLY A 4 -10.58 18.87 0.60
C GLY A 4 -9.71 17.62 0.79
N LYS A 5 -9.68 16.70 -0.19
CA LYS A 5 -8.84 15.50 -0.16
C LYS A 5 -7.62 15.67 -1.04
N LEU A 6 -6.59 14.90 -0.73
CA LEU A 6 -5.36 14.80 -1.51
C LEU A 6 -5.41 13.55 -2.40
N PHE A 7 -5.33 13.77 -3.71
CA PHE A 7 -5.14 12.72 -4.69
C PHE A 7 -3.66 12.52 -4.94
N VAL A 8 -3.20 11.28 -4.81
CA VAL A 8 -1.83 10.88 -5.13
C VAL A 8 -1.88 9.98 -6.36
N LEU A 9 -1.28 10.43 -7.45
CA LEU A 9 -1.25 9.69 -8.72
C LEU A 9 0.19 9.41 -9.16
N ASP A 10 0.38 8.38 -9.97
CA ASP A 10 1.67 8.14 -10.60
C ASP A 10 1.90 9.06 -11.81
N ASN A 11 3.02 8.88 -12.50
CA ASN A 11 3.42 9.71 -13.63
C ASN A 11 2.85 9.26 -14.98
N GLY A 12 1.84 8.37 -15.01
CA GLY A 12 1.21 7.91 -16.24
C GLY A 12 0.72 9.08 -17.10
N GLN A 13 0.91 9.00 -18.41
CA GLN A 13 0.58 10.10 -19.35
C GLN A 13 -0.89 10.54 -19.24
N ILE A 14 -1.79 9.60 -18.96
CA ILE A 14 -3.23 9.87 -18.74
C ILE A 14 -3.50 10.76 -17.52
N HIS A 15 -2.66 10.69 -16.48
CA HIS A 15 -2.80 11.47 -15.25
C HIS A 15 -2.23 12.87 -15.39
N LYS A 16 -1.35 13.11 -16.37
CA LYS A 16 -0.71 14.41 -16.64
C LYS A 16 -1.53 15.32 -17.56
N LYS A 17 -2.61 14.81 -18.16
CA LYS A 17 -3.51 15.60 -19.00
C LYS A 17 -4.10 16.77 -18.21
N GLU A 18 -4.19 17.93 -18.87
CA GLU A 18 -4.67 19.15 -18.23
C GLU A 18 -6.14 19.03 -17.80
N SER A 19 -6.96 18.33 -18.60
CA SER A 19 -8.35 18.03 -18.24
C SER A 19 -8.47 17.30 -16.89
N THR A 20 -7.60 16.31 -16.63
CA THR A 20 -7.57 15.58 -15.36
C THR A 20 -7.23 16.51 -14.19
N LYS A 21 -6.22 17.37 -14.35
CA LYS A 21 -5.83 18.33 -13.31
C LYS A 21 -6.95 19.32 -13.01
N GLN A 22 -7.59 19.82 -14.06
CA GLN A 22 -8.66 20.81 -13.96
C GLN A 22 -9.89 20.23 -13.25
N ILE A 23 -10.31 19.01 -13.59
CA ILE A 23 -11.40 18.30 -12.90
C ILE A 23 -11.11 18.17 -11.40
N ILE A 24 -9.88 17.78 -11.03
CA ILE A 24 -9.51 17.62 -9.62
C ILE A 24 -9.49 18.98 -8.90
N LYS A 25 -8.94 20.02 -9.52
CA LYS A 25 -8.90 21.37 -8.96
C LYS A 25 -10.30 21.97 -8.78
N GLU A 26 -11.16 21.90 -9.81
CA GLU A 26 -12.54 22.39 -9.78
C GLU A 26 -13.41 21.64 -8.75
N SER A 27 -13.09 20.38 -8.48
CA SER A 27 -13.74 19.61 -7.41
C SER A 27 -13.34 20.06 -6.00
N GLY A 28 -12.38 20.98 -5.86
CA GLY A 28 -11.89 21.49 -4.57
C GLY A 28 -10.96 20.50 -3.86
N ASN A 29 -10.18 19.75 -4.62
CA ASN A 29 -9.23 18.75 -4.12
C ASN A 29 -7.80 19.08 -4.57
N TYR A 30 -6.83 18.47 -3.88
CA TYR A 30 -5.41 18.65 -4.14
C TYR A 30 -4.87 17.47 -4.95
N LEU A 31 -3.87 17.72 -5.79
CA LEU A 31 -3.23 16.69 -6.61
C LEU A 31 -1.72 16.72 -6.39
N VAL A 32 -1.15 15.56 -6.08
CA VAL A 32 0.30 15.33 -5.97
C VAL A 32 0.66 14.12 -6.83
N TYR A 33 1.79 14.22 -7.52
CA TYR A 33 2.35 13.11 -8.28
C TYR A 33 3.49 12.45 -7.50
N THR A 34 3.60 11.13 -7.60
CA THR A 34 4.74 10.42 -7.01
C THR A 34 6.03 10.70 -7.79
N CYS A 35 7.20 10.39 -7.20
CA CYS A 35 8.47 10.49 -7.93
C CYS A 35 8.49 9.51 -9.13
N PRO A 36 8.96 9.93 -10.32
CA PRO A 36 9.10 9.03 -11.47
C PRO A 36 9.99 7.82 -11.15
N TYR A 37 9.67 6.65 -11.71
CA TYR A 37 10.43 5.40 -11.53
C TYR A 37 10.58 4.91 -10.08
N HIS A 38 9.80 5.45 -9.14
CA HIS A 38 9.79 5.05 -7.75
C HIS A 38 8.45 4.43 -7.35
N PRO A 39 8.12 3.21 -7.82
CA PRO A 39 6.84 2.56 -7.54
C PRO A 39 6.61 2.35 -6.05
N ARG A 40 7.68 2.26 -5.25
CA ARG A 40 7.60 2.14 -3.78
C ARG A 40 6.89 3.32 -3.10
N LEU A 41 6.87 4.49 -3.73
CA LEU A 41 6.20 5.69 -3.22
C LEU A 41 4.72 5.75 -3.60
N ASN A 42 4.23 4.81 -4.42
CA ASN A 42 2.83 4.69 -4.76
C ASN A 42 2.16 3.67 -3.82
N SER A 43 1.33 4.14 -2.89
CA SER A 43 0.70 3.28 -1.88
C SER A 43 -0.24 2.23 -2.49
N ILE A 44 -0.77 2.45 -3.69
CA ILE A 44 -1.67 1.50 -4.37
C ILE A 44 -0.96 0.19 -4.75
N GLU A 45 0.38 0.20 -4.89
CA GLU A 45 1.14 -1.00 -5.22
C GLU A 45 0.99 -2.07 -4.12
N GLN A 46 0.96 -1.64 -2.85
CA GLN A 46 0.76 -2.56 -1.73
C GLN A 46 -0.65 -3.14 -1.70
N PHE A 47 -1.64 -2.32 -2.02
CA PHE A 47 -3.02 -2.76 -2.20
C PHE A 47 -3.10 -3.85 -3.29
N PHE A 48 -2.56 -3.60 -4.48
CA PHE A 48 -2.57 -4.58 -5.56
C PHE A 48 -1.81 -5.86 -5.23
N ASN A 49 -0.70 -5.77 -4.50
CA ASN A 49 0.04 -6.94 -4.05
C ASN A 49 -0.80 -7.82 -3.12
N GLN A 50 -1.50 -7.23 -2.15
CA GLN A 50 -2.37 -7.97 -1.24
C GLN A 50 -3.61 -8.53 -1.96
N MET A 51 -4.22 -7.76 -2.85
CA MET A 51 -5.35 -8.19 -3.68
C MET A 51 -4.97 -9.40 -4.56
N LYS A 52 -3.85 -9.30 -5.31
CA LYS A 52 -3.32 -10.39 -6.15
C LYS A 52 -3.01 -11.65 -5.32
N HIS A 53 -2.53 -11.48 -4.10
CA HIS A 53 -2.27 -12.61 -3.20
C HIS A 53 -3.54 -13.41 -2.92
N TYR A 54 -4.66 -12.74 -2.59
CA TYR A 54 -5.94 -13.43 -2.37
C TYR A 54 -6.46 -14.09 -3.65
N ILE A 55 -6.39 -13.41 -4.79
CA ILE A 55 -6.80 -13.99 -6.08
C ILE A 55 -5.99 -15.26 -6.40
N LYS A 56 -4.68 -15.23 -6.12
CA LYS A 56 -3.79 -16.39 -6.31
C LYS A 56 -4.14 -17.56 -5.39
N LEU A 57 -4.64 -17.30 -4.18
CA LEU A 57 -5.12 -18.34 -3.27
C LEU A 57 -6.43 -18.96 -3.75
N ASP A 58 -7.33 -18.15 -4.29
CA ASP A 58 -8.64 -18.60 -4.80
C ASP A 58 -8.52 -19.42 -6.10
N LYS A 59 -7.43 -19.25 -6.86
CA LYS A 59 -7.10 -19.99 -8.12
C LYS A 59 -8.27 -20.04 -9.14
N PRO A 60 -8.83 -18.90 -9.54
CA PRO A 60 -9.94 -18.89 -10.50
C PRO A 60 -9.49 -19.38 -11.88
N THR A 61 -10.32 -20.21 -12.52
CA THR A 61 -10.06 -20.77 -13.86
C THR A 61 -10.98 -20.21 -14.96
N THR A 62 -12.02 -19.47 -14.58
CA THR A 62 -12.97 -18.82 -15.50
C THR A 62 -13.04 -17.32 -15.24
N PHE A 63 -13.51 -16.56 -16.21
CA PHE A 63 -13.71 -15.11 -16.06
C PHE A 63 -14.69 -14.77 -14.93
N THR A 64 -15.79 -15.51 -14.82
CA THR A 64 -16.79 -15.30 -13.75
C THR A 64 -16.22 -15.59 -12.36
N ALA A 65 -15.40 -16.64 -12.24
CA ALA A 65 -14.70 -16.94 -11.00
C ALA A 65 -13.64 -15.87 -10.67
N LEU A 66 -12.96 -15.34 -11.68
CA LEU A 66 -11.99 -14.25 -11.50
C LEU A 66 -12.67 -12.97 -11.01
N ASP A 67 -13.78 -12.56 -11.63
CA ASP A 67 -14.57 -11.40 -11.19
C ASP A 67 -15.06 -11.55 -9.74
N GLY A 68 -15.58 -12.72 -9.40
CA GLY A 68 -15.97 -13.05 -8.02
C GLY A 68 -14.79 -13.00 -7.04
N SER A 69 -13.63 -13.53 -7.45
CA SER A 69 -12.41 -13.51 -6.62
C SER A 69 -11.87 -12.09 -6.43
N VAL A 70 -11.92 -11.23 -7.46
CA VAL A 70 -11.55 -9.82 -7.34
C VAL A 70 -12.43 -9.13 -6.30
N LYS A 71 -13.76 -9.28 -6.37
CA LYS A 71 -14.69 -8.70 -5.37
C LYS A 71 -14.37 -9.19 -3.95
N SER A 72 -14.27 -10.51 -3.77
CA SER A 72 -13.93 -11.13 -2.49
C SER A 72 -12.56 -10.66 -1.95
N SER A 73 -11.57 -10.48 -2.83
CA SER A 73 -10.24 -10.03 -2.45
C SER A 73 -10.22 -8.61 -1.90
N ILE A 74 -11.07 -7.72 -2.43
CA ILE A 74 -11.22 -6.35 -1.94
C ILE A 74 -11.87 -6.37 -0.55
N ASP A 75 -12.91 -7.18 -0.36
CA ASP A 75 -13.62 -7.31 0.94
C ASP A 75 -12.72 -7.88 2.05
N LYS A 76 -11.73 -8.71 1.69
CA LYS A 76 -10.73 -9.26 2.63
C LYS A 76 -9.75 -8.20 3.14
N ILE A 77 -9.59 -7.06 2.48
CA ILE A 77 -8.65 -5.99 2.85
C ILE A 77 -9.29 -5.08 3.90
N LYS A 78 -8.72 -5.07 5.11
CA LYS A 78 -9.27 -4.30 6.23
C LYS A 78 -8.86 -2.83 6.17
N PRO A 79 -9.62 -1.91 6.81
CA PRO A 79 -9.25 -0.50 6.91
C PRO A 79 -7.84 -0.25 7.43
N THR A 80 -7.40 -1.05 8.41
CA THR A 80 -6.04 -1.01 8.97
C THR A 80 -4.94 -1.27 7.94
N ASN A 81 -5.23 -2.06 6.89
CA ASN A 81 -4.28 -2.30 5.81
C ASN A 81 -4.05 -1.03 4.98
N TYR A 82 -5.09 -0.23 4.72
CA TYR A 82 -4.94 1.04 4.00
C TYR A 82 -3.99 1.98 4.73
N GLU A 83 -4.16 2.16 6.05
CA GLU A 83 -3.23 2.96 6.86
C GLU A 83 -1.79 2.44 6.74
N ASN A 84 -1.61 1.11 6.84
CA ASN A 84 -0.29 0.49 6.73
C ASN A 84 0.37 0.73 5.36
N TYR A 85 -0.40 0.79 4.27
CA TYR A 85 0.14 1.08 2.93
C TYR A 85 0.74 2.49 2.86
N PHE A 86 0.04 3.49 3.42
CA PHE A 86 0.52 4.87 3.47
C PHE A 86 1.73 5.01 4.40
N ILE A 87 1.71 4.36 5.57
CA ILE A 87 2.86 4.34 6.47
C ILE A 87 4.07 3.72 5.76
N TYR A 88 3.89 2.61 5.05
CA TYR A 88 4.98 1.97 4.31
C TYR A 88 5.56 2.89 3.22
N ALA A 89 4.70 3.59 2.47
CA ALA A 89 5.12 4.44 1.37
C ALA A 89 5.82 5.74 1.83
N TYR A 90 5.36 6.36 2.92
CA TYR A 90 5.76 7.72 3.29
C TYR A 90 6.37 7.87 4.69
N ASN A 91 6.17 6.92 5.59
CA ASN A 91 6.66 6.99 6.97
C ASN A 91 7.18 5.62 7.46
N LYS A 92 8.17 5.09 6.75
CA LYS A 92 8.72 3.75 7.05
C LYS A 92 9.34 3.67 8.45
N ASP A 93 9.85 4.79 8.97
CA ASP A 93 10.47 4.88 10.28
C ASP A 93 9.46 4.76 11.44
N TYR A 94 8.16 4.96 11.18
CA TYR A 94 7.08 4.69 12.13
C TYR A 94 7.23 3.32 12.82
N TYR A 95 7.58 2.28 12.05
CA TYR A 95 7.75 0.93 12.60
C TYR A 95 9.06 0.74 13.36
N LYS A 96 10.14 1.46 13.01
CA LYS A 96 11.41 1.40 13.75
C LYS A 96 11.23 1.90 15.18
N ASN A 97 10.48 2.99 15.33
CA ASN A 97 10.22 3.58 16.64
C ASN A 97 9.20 2.77 17.47
N LYS A 98 8.35 1.97 16.81
CA LYS A 98 7.39 1.05 17.46
C LYS A 98 8.03 -0.26 17.95
N LEU A 99 9.18 -0.66 17.41
CA LEU A 99 9.79 -1.98 17.64
C LEU A 99 10.68 -2.11 18.90
N ASN A 100 10.86 -1.06 19.70
CA ASN A 100 11.96 -1.02 20.68
C ASN A 100 11.71 -1.68 22.06
N ASN A 101 10.63 -2.47 22.26
CA ASN A 101 10.39 -3.15 23.54
C ASN A 101 10.40 -4.69 23.52
N LYS A 102 10.58 -5.34 22.36
CA LYS A 102 10.68 -6.81 22.34
C LYS A 102 12.12 -7.25 22.61
N LYS A 103 12.38 -7.76 23.84
CA LYS A 103 13.58 -8.54 24.14
C LYS A 103 13.68 -9.69 23.12
N TYR A 104 14.81 -9.79 22.41
CA TYR A 104 15.09 -10.89 21.49
C TYR A 104 14.87 -12.23 22.18
N THR A 105 13.96 -13.05 21.67
CA THR A 105 13.67 -14.40 22.20
C THR A 105 14.77 -15.42 21.87
N LYS A 106 15.67 -15.09 20.94
CA LYS A 106 16.85 -15.88 20.56
C LYS A 106 18.14 -15.37 21.22
N ARG A 107 18.10 -14.93 22.48
CA ARG A 107 19.34 -14.66 23.22
C ARG A 107 19.93 -16.00 23.66
N ARG A 108 21.02 -16.43 22.99
CA ARG A 108 21.89 -17.48 23.53
C ARG A 108 22.71 -16.88 24.66
N THR A 109 22.78 -17.58 25.79
CA THR A 109 23.77 -17.29 26.82
C THR A 109 25.16 -17.55 26.24
N LEU A 110 26.13 -16.68 26.56
CA LEU A 110 27.51 -16.86 26.12
C LEU A 110 28.05 -18.20 26.66
N LYS A 111 28.78 -18.94 25.83
CA LYS A 111 29.39 -20.20 26.23
C LYS A 111 30.55 -19.87 27.17
N ILE A 112 30.47 -20.33 28.42
CA ILE A 112 31.55 -20.19 29.40
C ILE A 112 32.58 -21.27 29.06
N TYR A 113 33.80 -20.86 28.70
CA TYR A 113 34.94 -21.75 28.53
C TYR A 113 35.70 -21.83 29.86
N LYS A 114 36.16 -23.03 30.24
CA LYS A 114 37.10 -23.19 31.35
C LYS A 114 38.49 -22.78 30.86
N ASN A 115 39.21 -22.05 31.71
CA ASN A 115 40.66 -21.86 31.54
C ASN A 115 41.39 -23.19 31.74
#